data_AF-A0A8H6L0H2-F1
#
_entry.id   AF-A0A8H6L0H2-F1
#
_cell.length_a   1.000
_cell.length_b   1.000
_cell.length_c   1.000
_cell.angle_alpha   90.00
_cell.angle_beta   90.00
_cell.angle_gamma   90.00
#
_symmetry.space_group_name_H-M   'P 1'
#
loop_
_entity.id
_entity.type
_entity.pdbx_description
1 polymer ?
#
loop_
_entity_poly.entity_id
_entity_poly.type
_entity_poly.pdbx_seq_one_letter_code
_entity_poly.pdbx_strand_id
1 'polypeptide(L)'
;MSFDFSIGDIIAVSHLANKVRKRLVDSPDQFKAVSDNGLSKSTKAGVDLLNRHQNEQHLHAVAEWLSTSDYPSQQTDLFNQCQEGTGQWLFHLKEFQAWLDGTESTLFCPDIPGAGKTMITSIMINNLQQRFQGDKKVGIAYVYCNYRRQTEQTIPHFMASLLKQLVQQQPNLPESVSTFYS
;
A
#
# COMPACT_ATOMS: atom_id res chain seq x y z
N MET A 1 14.00 -13.91 -27.87
CA MET A 1 13.94 -12.70 -27.02
C MET A 1 13.25 -13.12 -25.75
N SER A 2 14.04 -13.32 -24.69
CA SER A 2 13.62 -13.99 -23.46
C SER A 2 12.84 -12.99 -22.59
N PHE A 3 11.62 -13.35 -22.21
CA PHE A 3 10.82 -12.63 -21.24
C PHE A 3 11.28 -13.07 -19.85
N ASP A 4 12.10 -12.27 -19.16
CA ASP A 4 12.63 -12.60 -17.83
C ASP A 4 11.67 -12.24 -16.67
N PHE A 5 10.37 -12.18 -16.95
CA PHE A 5 9.33 -12.35 -15.94
C PHE A 5 8.36 -13.42 -16.42
N SER A 6 8.46 -14.61 -15.83
CA SER A 6 7.56 -15.72 -16.08
C SER A 6 6.20 -15.43 -15.43
N ILE A 7 5.13 -16.05 -15.94
CA ILE A 7 3.83 -16.10 -15.23
C ILE A 7 4.02 -16.60 -13.79
N GLY A 8 5.05 -17.43 -13.55
CA GLY A 8 5.46 -17.86 -12.21
C GLY A 8 5.83 -16.72 -11.26
N ASP A 9 6.44 -15.63 -11.76
CA ASP A 9 6.86 -14.49 -10.93
C ASP A 9 5.65 -13.65 -10.50
N ILE A 10 4.67 -13.47 -11.39
CA ILE A 10 3.41 -12.76 -11.08
C ILE A 10 2.57 -13.56 -10.08
N ILE A 11 2.52 -14.88 -10.24
CA ILE A 11 1.86 -15.79 -9.30
C ILE A 11 2.59 -15.77 -7.94
N ALA A 12 3.92 -15.75 -7.93
CA ALA A 12 4.71 -15.68 -6.69
C ALA A 12 4.46 -14.37 -5.94
N VAL A 13 4.42 -13.22 -6.63
CA VAL A 13 4.06 -11.93 -6.03
C VAL A 13 2.64 -11.95 -5.49
N SER A 14 1.68 -12.51 -6.23
CA SER A 14 0.29 -12.63 -5.77
C SER A 14 0.15 -13.55 -4.55
N HIS A 15 0.85 -14.69 -4.54
CA HIS A 15 0.90 -15.60 -3.40
C HIS A 15 1.56 -14.96 -2.18
N LEU A 16 2.63 -14.19 -2.39
CA LEU A 16 3.35 -13.51 -1.32
C LEU A 16 2.52 -12.35 -0.75
N ALA A 17 1.85 -11.57 -1.59
CA ALA A 17 0.92 -10.53 -1.19
C ALA A 17 -0.25 -11.13 -0.38
N ASN A 18 -0.82 -12.26 -0.83
CA ASN A 18 -1.83 -13.00 -0.08
C ASN A 18 -1.29 -13.56 1.25
N LYS A 19 -0.03 -14.00 1.30
CA LYS A 19 0.63 -14.47 2.52
C LYS A 19 0.87 -13.33 3.52
N VAL A 20 1.26 -12.15 3.05
CA VAL A 20 1.38 -10.94 3.87
C VAL A 20 0.02 -10.47 4.35
N ARG A 21 -1.00 -10.46 3.49
CA ARG A 21 -2.40 -10.16 3.87
C ARG A 21 -2.87 -11.10 4.97
N LYS A 22 -2.69 -12.41 4.83
CA LYS A 22 -3.05 -13.39 5.87
C LYS A 22 -2.29 -13.13 7.18
N ARG A 23 -0.98 -12.87 7.12
CA ARG A 23 -0.18 -12.57 8.32
C ARG A 23 -0.57 -11.27 9.02
N LEU A 24 -1.05 -10.28 8.29
CA LEU A 24 -1.55 -9.02 8.86
C LEU A 24 -2.97 -9.19 9.45
N VAL A 25 -3.81 -10.01 8.81
CA VAL A 25 -5.18 -10.32 9.27
C VAL A 25 -5.19 -11.27 10.48
N ASP A 26 -4.26 -12.23 10.53
CA ASP A 26 -4.15 -13.22 11.61
C ASP A 26 -3.33 -12.72 12.81
N SER A 27 -2.90 -11.45 12.82
CA SER A 27 -2.17 -10.86 13.95
C SER A 27 -3.15 -10.56 15.10
N PRO A 28 -2.98 -11.16 16.29
CA PRO A 28 -4.01 -11.25 17.32
C PRO A 28 -4.20 -9.95 18.13
N ASP A 29 -5.23 -9.96 18.99
CA ASP A 29 -5.81 -8.95 19.89
C ASP A 29 -4.86 -8.04 20.74
N GLN A 30 -3.56 -8.01 20.47
CA GLN A 30 -2.57 -7.16 21.16
C GLN A 30 -2.67 -5.67 20.77
N PHE A 31 -3.48 -5.31 19.78
CA PHE A 31 -3.67 -3.92 19.31
C PHE A 31 -4.63 -3.06 20.17
N LYS A 32 -5.10 -3.54 21.33
CA LYS A 32 -6.21 -2.89 22.06
C LYS A 32 -5.91 -2.33 23.45
N ALA A 33 -4.66 -2.22 23.88
CA ALA A 33 -4.38 -1.79 25.25
C ALA A 33 -3.65 -0.44 25.33
N VAL A 34 -4.37 0.69 25.24
CA VAL A 34 -4.03 1.89 26.03
C VAL A 34 -5.29 2.71 26.36
N SER A 35 -5.82 2.47 27.56
CA SER A 35 -6.52 3.45 28.40
C SER A 35 -6.51 2.83 29.80
N ASP A 36 -6.14 3.51 30.86
CA ASP A 36 -6.42 4.90 31.20
C ASP A 36 -5.51 5.26 32.38
N ASN A 37 -5.02 6.49 32.48
CA ASN A 37 -4.60 7.00 33.79
C ASN A 37 -4.81 8.52 33.84
N GLY A 38 -5.51 8.93 34.90
CA GLY A 38 -5.95 10.30 35.15
C GLY A 38 -4.77 11.23 35.38
N LEU A 39 -4.48 12.07 34.37
CA LEU A 39 -3.64 13.24 34.50
C LEU A 39 -4.37 14.45 33.92
N SER A 40 -4.22 15.61 34.59
CA SER A 40 -4.83 16.90 34.26
C SER A 40 -4.93 17.16 32.75
N LYS A 41 -6.10 17.61 32.28
CA LYS A 41 -6.45 17.76 30.85
C LYS A 41 -5.43 18.59 30.04
N SER A 42 -4.77 19.56 30.67
CA SER A 42 -3.76 20.41 30.00
C SER A 42 -2.40 19.71 29.87
N THR A 43 -2.01 18.93 30.88
CA THR A 43 -0.76 18.14 30.85
C THR A 43 -0.89 16.93 29.92
N LYS A 44 -2.06 16.28 29.90
CA LYS A 44 -2.36 15.14 29.01
C LYS A 44 -2.29 15.55 27.54
N ALA A 45 -2.89 16.69 27.17
CA ALA A 45 -2.82 17.19 25.79
C ALA A 45 -1.38 17.48 25.33
N GLY A 46 -0.53 18.04 26.19
CA GLY A 46 0.88 18.28 25.88
C GLY A 46 1.67 16.98 25.69
N VAL A 47 1.47 16.00 26.57
CA VAL A 47 2.07 14.66 26.47
C VAL A 47 1.60 13.94 25.20
N ASP A 48 0.31 14.00 24.87
CA ASP A 48 -0.26 13.39 23.67
C ASP A 48 0.28 14.02 22.37
N LEU A 49 0.60 15.31 22.38
CA LEU A 49 1.24 15.99 21.25
C LEU A 49 2.70 15.56 21.07
N LEU A 50 3.46 15.50 22.18
CA LEU A 50 4.84 15.03 22.16
C LEU A 50 4.93 13.58 21.68
N ASN A 51 4.05 12.71 22.18
CA ASN A 51 4.03 11.30 21.83
C ASN A 51 3.65 11.10 20.35
N ARG A 52 2.70 11.89 19.83
CA ARG A 52 2.37 11.91 18.40
C ARG A 52 3.55 12.33 17.55
N HIS A 53 4.24 13.41 17.92
CA HIS A 53 5.41 13.89 17.19
C HIS A 53 6.55 12.85 17.17
N GLN A 54 6.84 12.23 18.31
CA GLN A 54 7.85 11.17 18.40
C GLN A 54 7.47 9.96 17.55
N ASN A 55 6.21 9.54 17.58
CA ASN A 55 5.71 8.43 16.79
C ASN A 55 5.74 8.73 15.28
N GLU A 56 5.38 9.95 14.85
CA GLU A 56 5.51 10.39 13.46
C GLU A 56 6.96 10.35 12.98
N GLN A 57 7.90 10.83 13.80
CA GLN A 57 9.33 10.78 13.49
C GLN A 57 9.85 9.34 13.37
N HIS A 58 9.44 8.47 14.29
CA HIS A 58 9.80 7.05 14.25
C HIS A 58 9.22 6.36 13.00
N LEU A 59 7.95 6.59 12.69
CA LEU A 59 7.28 6.07 11.50
C LEU A 59 8.01 6.51 10.22
N HIS A 60 8.38 7.79 10.14
CA HIS A 60 9.15 8.31 9.01
C HIS A 60 10.53 7.64 8.89
N ALA A 61 11.26 7.51 10.00
CA ALA A 61 12.59 6.87 10.00
C ALA A 61 12.53 5.40 9.54
N VAL A 62 11.54 4.65 10.02
CA VAL A 62 11.32 3.27 9.61
C VAL A 62 10.89 3.18 8.14
N ALA A 63 10.00 4.07 7.68
CA ALA A 63 9.57 4.11 6.30
C ALA A 63 10.74 4.35 5.32
N GLU A 64 11.64 5.26 5.66
CA GLU A 64 12.85 5.54 4.87
C GLU A 64 13.87 4.41 4.93
N TRP A 65 14.02 3.75 6.08
CA TRP A 65 14.85 2.55 6.20
C TRP A 65 14.33 1.38 5.36
N LEU A 66 13.00 1.19 5.30
CA LEU A 66 12.37 0.12 4.53
C LEU A 66 12.63 0.28 3.03
N SER A 67 12.40 1.47 2.48
CA SER A 67 12.67 1.70 1.06
C SER A 67 12.86 3.18 0.75
N THR A 68 13.77 3.46 -0.19
CA THR A 68 13.93 4.77 -0.81
C THR A 68 12.97 5.02 -1.96
N SER A 69 12.14 4.03 -2.35
CA SER A 69 11.16 4.20 -3.42
C SER A 69 10.08 5.23 -3.04
N ASP A 70 9.63 5.99 -4.03
CA ASP A 70 8.53 6.94 -3.92
C ASP A 70 7.45 6.67 -4.99
N TYR A 71 6.78 5.54 -4.85
CA TYR A 71 5.62 5.21 -5.68
C TYR A 71 4.45 6.18 -5.54
N PRO A 72 4.17 6.78 -4.35
CA PRO A 72 3.17 7.84 -4.23
C PRO A 72 3.39 9.02 -5.18
N SER A 73 4.60 9.56 -5.27
CA SER A 73 4.89 10.64 -6.24
C SER A 73 4.69 10.16 -7.68
N GLN A 74 5.17 8.96 -8.02
CA GLN A 74 4.94 8.38 -9.34
C GLN A 74 3.45 8.21 -9.66
N GLN A 75 2.64 7.79 -8.69
CA GLN A 75 1.19 7.66 -8.84
C GLN A 75 0.54 9.00 -9.12
N THR A 76 0.89 10.05 -8.37
CA THR A 76 0.40 11.40 -8.59
C THR A 76 0.75 11.89 -9.99
N ASP A 77 1.98 11.71 -10.44
CA ASP A 77 2.44 12.11 -11.77
C ASP A 77 1.67 11.39 -12.90
N LEU A 78 1.45 10.08 -12.77
CA LEU A 78 0.70 9.29 -13.74
C LEU A 78 -0.78 9.69 -13.76
N PHE A 79 -1.38 9.94 -12.59
CA PHE A 79 -2.78 10.32 -12.51
C PHE A 79 -3.01 11.72 -13.10
N ASN A 80 -2.10 12.66 -12.87
CA ASN A 80 -2.15 14.01 -13.44
C ASN A 80 -2.04 14.03 -14.97
N GLN A 81 -1.48 12.98 -15.57
CA GLN A 81 -1.42 12.82 -17.03
C GLN A 81 -2.72 12.22 -17.61
N CYS A 82 -3.61 11.69 -16.77
CA CYS A 82 -4.87 11.10 -17.23
C CYS A 82 -5.86 12.20 -17.61
N GLN A 83 -6.55 12.00 -18.74
CA GLN A 83 -7.66 12.86 -19.14
C GLN A 83 -8.93 12.48 -18.38
N GLU A 84 -9.69 13.50 -17.97
CA GLU A 84 -10.97 13.31 -17.31
C GLU A 84 -11.91 12.40 -18.13
N GLY A 85 -12.64 11.52 -17.46
CA GLY A 85 -13.52 10.53 -18.09
C GLY A 85 -12.83 9.26 -18.60
N THR A 86 -11.49 9.23 -18.70
CA THR A 86 -10.75 8.03 -19.09
C THR A 86 -10.94 6.90 -18.08
N GLY A 87 -11.09 5.66 -18.55
CA GLY A 87 -11.13 4.48 -17.69
C GLY A 87 -12.41 4.30 -16.86
N GLN A 88 -13.39 5.20 -16.94
CA GLN A 88 -14.63 5.11 -16.16
C GLN A 88 -15.47 3.85 -16.45
N TRP A 89 -15.37 3.32 -17.68
CA TRP A 89 -16.03 2.07 -18.09
C TRP A 89 -15.63 0.89 -17.21
N LEU A 90 -14.40 0.89 -16.69
CA LEU A 90 -13.83 -0.15 -15.85
C LEU A 90 -14.61 -0.36 -14.54
N PHE A 91 -15.09 0.73 -13.95
CA PHE A 91 -15.83 0.70 -12.70
C PHE A 91 -17.23 0.09 -12.86
N HIS A 92 -17.70 -0.08 -14.10
CA HIS A 92 -19.00 -0.69 -14.38
C HIS A 92 -18.88 -2.18 -14.73
N LEU A 93 -17.65 -2.71 -14.83
CA LEU A 93 -17.40 -4.12 -15.09
C LEU A 93 -17.79 -4.97 -13.87
N LYS A 94 -18.41 -6.12 -14.13
CA LYS A 94 -18.81 -7.06 -13.08
C LYS A 94 -17.59 -7.61 -12.34
N GLU A 95 -16.52 -7.86 -13.07
CA GLU A 95 -15.24 -8.37 -12.58
C GLU A 95 -14.59 -7.37 -11.62
N PHE A 96 -14.64 -6.08 -11.95
CA PHE A 96 -14.14 -5.03 -11.06
C PHE A 96 -14.97 -4.95 -9.79
N GLN A 97 -16.30 -5.00 -9.90
CA GLN A 97 -17.19 -4.96 -8.72
C GLN A 97 -17.00 -6.18 -7.82
N ALA A 98 -16.91 -7.38 -8.39
CA ALA A 98 -16.65 -8.62 -7.66
C ALA A 98 -15.25 -8.62 -7.00
N TRP A 99 -14.27 -7.94 -7.59
CA TRP A 99 -12.97 -7.75 -6.93
C TRP A 99 -13.06 -6.74 -5.79
N LEU A 100 -13.78 -5.63 -6.00
CA LEU A 100 -13.92 -4.56 -5.03
C LEU A 100 -14.73 -4.98 -3.79
N ASP A 101 -15.75 -5.81 -3.95
CA ASP A 101 -16.54 -6.36 -2.84
C ASP A 101 -15.84 -7.53 -2.11
N GLY A 102 -14.74 -8.02 -2.67
CA GLY A 102 -13.92 -9.10 -2.12
C GLY A 102 -14.38 -10.51 -2.47
N THR A 103 -15.39 -10.67 -3.34
CA THR A 103 -15.78 -11.97 -3.91
C THR A 103 -14.61 -12.59 -4.67
N GLU A 104 -13.89 -11.78 -5.44
CA GLU A 104 -12.66 -12.16 -6.13
C GLU A 104 -11.45 -11.52 -5.45
N SER A 105 -10.40 -12.30 -5.19
CA SER A 105 -9.19 -11.76 -4.55
C SER A 105 -8.29 -11.00 -5.51
N THR A 106 -8.44 -11.24 -6.81
CA THR A 106 -7.50 -10.78 -7.84
C THR A 106 -8.26 -10.33 -9.08
N LEU A 107 -8.08 -9.07 -9.47
CA LEU A 107 -8.52 -8.56 -10.76
C LEU A 107 -7.37 -8.67 -11.77
N PHE A 108 -7.54 -9.48 -12.81
CA PHE A 108 -6.56 -9.63 -13.87
C PHE A 108 -7.02 -8.88 -15.13
N CYS A 109 -6.17 -7.97 -15.63
CA CYS A 109 -6.45 -7.16 -16.82
C CYS A 109 -5.44 -7.49 -17.95
N PRO A 110 -5.67 -8.53 -18.77
CA PRO A 110 -4.81 -8.86 -19.91
C PRO A 110 -5.05 -7.92 -21.08
N ASP A 111 -3.99 -7.40 -21.72
CA ASP A 111 -4.05 -6.65 -23.00
C ASP A 111 -2.66 -6.61 -23.64
N ILE A 112 -2.61 -6.10 -24.86
CA ILE A 112 -1.38 -5.80 -25.60
C ILE A 112 -0.56 -4.65 -24.98
N PRO A 113 0.77 -4.65 -25.17
CA PRO A 113 1.62 -3.51 -24.83
C PRO A 113 1.11 -2.21 -25.48
N GLY A 114 1.16 -1.10 -24.75
CA GLY A 114 0.72 0.21 -25.25
C GLY A 114 -0.77 0.51 -25.09
N ALA A 115 -1.58 -0.44 -24.61
CA ALA A 115 -3.04 -0.24 -24.40
C ALA A 115 -3.42 0.72 -23.26
N GLY A 116 -2.45 1.40 -22.62
CA GLY A 116 -2.72 2.34 -21.53
C GLY A 116 -2.96 1.73 -20.15
N LYS A 117 -2.57 0.46 -19.94
CA LYS A 117 -2.69 -0.25 -18.65
C LYS A 117 -2.23 0.56 -17.45
N THR A 118 -1.05 1.18 -17.56
CA THR A 118 -0.48 1.99 -16.49
C THR A 118 -1.38 3.18 -16.12
N MET A 119 -2.00 3.83 -17.10
CA MET A 119 -2.96 4.91 -16.86
C MET A 119 -4.23 4.37 -16.20
N ILE A 120 -4.77 3.25 -16.69
CA ILE A 120 -5.94 2.59 -16.09
C ILE A 120 -5.67 2.19 -14.63
N THR A 121 -4.51 1.61 -14.35
CA THR A 121 -4.07 1.26 -12.99
C THR A 121 -3.96 2.50 -12.11
N SER A 122 -3.40 3.60 -12.62
CA SER A 122 -3.33 4.86 -11.88
C SER A 122 -4.73 5.42 -11.55
N ILE A 123 -5.67 5.35 -12.50
CA ILE A 123 -7.08 5.73 -12.28
C ILE A 123 -7.74 4.85 -11.22
N MET A 124 -7.53 3.52 -11.28
CA MET A 124 -8.01 2.58 -10.26
C MET A 124 -7.48 2.93 -8.87
N ILE A 125 -6.16 3.10 -8.74
CA ILE A 125 -5.51 3.40 -7.46
C ILE A 125 -6.07 4.69 -6.86
N ASN A 126 -6.19 5.75 -7.67
CA ASN A 126 -6.77 7.01 -7.21
C ASN A 126 -8.22 6.83 -6.73
N ASN A 127 -9.04 6.07 -7.47
CA ASN A 127 -10.41 5.79 -7.05
C ASN A 127 -10.48 5.04 -5.71
N LEU A 128 -9.62 4.04 -5.50
CA LEU A 128 -9.54 3.30 -4.24
C LEU A 128 -9.10 4.21 -3.09
N GLN A 129 -8.07 5.02 -3.30
CA GLN A 129 -7.58 5.97 -2.29
C GLN A 129 -8.67 6.95 -1.87
N GLN A 130 -9.44 7.49 -2.82
CA GLN A 130 -10.57 8.38 -2.52
C GLN A 130 -11.70 7.64 -1.79
N ARG A 131 -12.04 6.43 -2.24
CA ARG A 131 -13.12 5.63 -1.65
C ARG A 131 -12.85 5.24 -0.20
N PHE A 132 -11.60 4.96 0.14
CA PHE A 132 -11.20 4.46 1.47
C PHE A 132 -10.40 5.47 2.30
N GLN A 133 -10.36 6.76 1.91
CA GLN A 133 -9.54 7.80 2.54
C GLN A 133 -9.75 7.95 4.07
N GLY A 134 -10.90 7.54 4.60
CA GLY A 134 -11.21 7.58 6.03
C GLY A 134 -11.26 6.21 6.73
N ASP A 135 -11.13 5.11 6.00
CA ASP A 135 -11.25 3.77 6.58
C ASP A 135 -9.90 3.23 7.01
N LYS A 136 -9.61 3.34 8.32
CA LYS A 136 -8.36 2.86 8.92
C LYS A 136 -8.17 1.34 8.85
N LYS A 137 -9.20 0.58 8.44
CA LYS A 137 -9.11 -0.88 8.27
C LYS A 137 -8.60 -1.28 6.90
N VAL A 138 -8.54 -0.34 5.94
CA VAL A 138 -8.14 -0.60 4.56
C VAL A 138 -6.79 0.05 4.30
N GLY A 139 -5.79 -0.78 3.99
CA GLY A 139 -4.48 -0.32 3.52
C GLY A 139 -4.38 -0.51 2.00
N ILE A 140 -3.92 0.52 1.29
CA ILE A 140 -3.74 0.50 -0.17
C ILE A 140 -2.25 0.62 -0.48
N ALA A 141 -1.67 -0.39 -1.12
CA ALA A 141 -0.27 -0.34 -1.54
C ALA A 141 -0.13 -0.84 -2.99
N TYR A 142 0.80 -0.24 -3.71
CA TYR A 142 1.00 -0.51 -5.13
C TYR A 142 2.47 -0.32 -5.53
N VAL A 143 2.85 -0.96 -6.64
CA VAL A 143 4.17 -0.81 -7.26
C VAL A 143 4.01 -0.70 -8.76
N TYR A 144 4.89 0.09 -9.39
CA TYR A 144 4.98 0.18 -10.84
C TYR A 144 6.23 -0.55 -11.33
N CYS A 145 6.03 -1.64 -12.08
CA CYS A 145 7.11 -2.38 -12.72
C CYS A 145 7.60 -1.62 -13.96
N ASN A 146 8.91 -1.42 -14.05
CA ASN A 146 9.59 -0.79 -15.17
C ASN A 146 10.56 -1.80 -15.80
N TYR A 147 10.17 -2.31 -16.96
CA TYR A 147 10.94 -3.30 -17.71
C TYR A 147 12.37 -2.85 -18.08
N ARG A 148 12.71 -1.55 -17.99
CA ARG A 148 14.07 -1.04 -18.25
C ARG A 148 14.99 -1.10 -17.03
N ARG A 149 14.44 -1.34 -15.82
CA ARG A 149 15.19 -1.33 -14.54
C ARG A 149 15.11 -2.68 -13.82
N GLN A 150 15.00 -3.79 -14.56
CA GLN A 150 14.73 -5.13 -13.98
C GLN A 150 15.77 -5.55 -12.93
N THR A 151 17.04 -5.18 -13.13
CA THR A 151 18.14 -5.46 -12.20
C THR A 151 18.00 -4.76 -10.85
N GLU A 152 17.24 -3.66 -10.79
CA GLU A 152 16.97 -2.90 -9.56
C GLU A 152 15.61 -3.29 -8.95
N GLN A 153 14.73 -3.93 -9.73
CA GLN A 153 13.38 -4.31 -9.36
C GLN A 153 13.29 -5.74 -8.82
N THR A 154 13.96 -5.96 -7.68
CA THR A 154 13.95 -7.26 -7.00
C THR A 154 12.71 -7.45 -6.11
N ILE A 155 12.34 -8.71 -5.84
CA ILE A 155 11.21 -9.04 -4.94
C ILE A 155 11.37 -8.36 -3.56
N PRO A 156 12.54 -8.41 -2.88
CA PRO A 156 12.71 -7.72 -1.60
C PRO A 156 12.43 -6.22 -1.68
N HIS A 157 12.83 -5.55 -2.77
CA HIS A 157 12.58 -4.12 -2.96
C HIS A 157 11.09 -3.81 -3.14
N PHE A 158 10.37 -4.62 -3.92
CA PHE A 158 8.91 -4.49 -4.02
C PHE A 158 8.23 -4.73 -2.67
N MET A 159 8.63 -5.75 -1.93
CA MET A 159 8.04 -6.03 -0.62
C MET A 159 8.29 -4.90 0.38
N ALA A 160 9.51 -4.36 0.41
CA ALA A 160 9.86 -3.28 1.30
C ALA A 160 9.14 -1.97 0.94
N SER A 161 8.97 -1.67 -0.36
CA SER A 161 8.19 -0.51 -0.81
C SER A 161 6.68 -0.63 -0.56
N LEU A 162 6.11 -1.84 -0.67
CA LEU A 162 4.71 -2.09 -0.28
C LEU A 162 4.54 -1.94 1.23
N LEU A 163 5.47 -2.50 2.02
CA LEU A 163 5.43 -2.39 3.48
C LEU A 163 5.58 -0.93 3.93
N LYS A 164 6.48 -0.15 3.32
CA LYS A 164 6.61 1.29 3.54
C LYS A 164 5.26 2.00 3.41
N GLN A 165 4.56 1.78 2.30
CA GLN A 165 3.25 2.40 2.05
C GLN A 165 2.19 2.00 3.09
N LEU A 166 2.16 0.72 3.49
CA LEU A 166 1.19 0.25 4.49
C LEU A 166 1.49 0.79 5.89
N VAL A 167 2.76 0.88 6.28
CA VAL A 167 3.19 1.45 7.57
C VAL A 167 2.86 2.93 7.65
N GLN A 168 3.08 3.69 6.57
CA GLN A 168 2.76 5.12 6.50
C GLN A 168 1.26 5.41 6.61
N GLN A 169 0.40 4.43 6.34
CA GLN A 169 -1.06 4.56 6.48
C GLN A 169 -1.57 4.22 7.89
N GLN A 170 -0.71 3.71 8.78
CA GLN A 170 -1.08 3.40 10.15
C GLN A 170 -0.89 4.62 11.05
N PRO A 171 -1.78 4.84 12.05
CA PRO A 171 -1.61 5.92 13.01
C PRO A 171 -0.42 5.68 13.95
N ASN A 172 -0.05 4.43 14.20
CA ASN A 172 1.03 4.02 15.08
C ASN A 172 1.87 2.93 14.41
N LEU A 173 3.18 2.92 14.70
CA LEU A 173 4.05 1.86 14.21
C LEU A 173 3.64 0.52 14.85
N PRO A 174 3.33 -0.52 14.05
CA PRO A 174 3.08 -1.84 14.61
C PRO A 174 4.34 -2.35 15.31
N GLU A 175 4.18 -2.93 16.50
CA GLU A 175 5.29 -3.46 17.31
C GLU A 175 6.09 -4.55 16.54
N SER A 176 5.44 -5.29 15.65
CA SER A 176 6.12 -6.24 14.77
C SER A 176 7.14 -5.58 13.85
N VAL A 177 6.91 -4.34 13.40
CA VAL A 177 7.82 -3.60 12.51
C VAL A 177 8.98 -3.00 13.30
N SER A 178 8.74 -2.56 14.55
CA SER A 178 9.81 -2.04 15.40
C SER A 178 10.85 -3.09 15.77
N THR A 179 10.46 -4.37 15.91
CA THR A 179 11.43 -5.45 16.19
C THR A 179 12.43 -5.71 15.06
N PHE A 180 12.11 -5.32 13.82
CA PHE A 180 13.05 -5.41 12.69
C PHE A 180 14.02 -4.21 12.63
N TYR A 181 13.73 -3.14 13.38
CA TYR A 181 14.50 -1.91 13.46
C TYR A 181 15.15 -1.84 14.85
N SER A 182 16.32 -2.49 15.01
CA SER A 182 17.13 -2.47 16.23
C SER A 182 18.60 -2.26 15.88
#